data_AF-A0A6G2VHV7-F1
#
_entry.id   AF-A0A6G2VHV7-F1
#
_cell.length_a   1.000
_cell.length_b   1.000
_cell.length_c   1.000
_cell.angle_alpha   90.00
_cell.angle_beta   90.00
_cell.angle_gamma   90.00
#
_symmetry.space_group_name_H-M   'P 1'
#
loop_
_entity.id
_entity.type
_entity.pdbx_description
1 polymer ?
#
loop_
_entity_poly.entity_id
_entity_poly.type
_entity_poly.pdbx_seq_one_letter_code
_entity_poly.pdbx_strand_id
1 'polypeptide(L)'
;MAQTAAFPTVHRSEHTVTVAAPAEALYALVADVTRWPAVFEPTVHVRHLAREGRTERFEIWAEVNGEVAHWRSRRVLDPRRLYVSFRQEHSRPPVTSMSGGWLFRRLDDGGTEIVLRHRFTVVDDDPVAVSRVEEALDRNSARELGALAALAETGHAVDDLVFSFTDTIPLQGAGAALDAYTFIERADRWADLLPHVARVELTEPEPGVQWLEMDTVTADGSAHTTRSARICRAPEWIAYKQQRTPRLLSGHSGEWTFTQTPEGPVATARHTVAVDPGGITEVLGPDATLADARAYLRDALGRNSLATLRHATEAAPGVQGR
;
A
#
# COMPACT_ATOMS: atom_id res chain seq x y z
N MET A 1 41.50 -30.41 0.33
CA MET A 1 41.04 -29.88 -0.96
C MET A 1 40.12 -28.72 -0.65
N ALA A 2 40.54 -27.49 -0.97
CA ALA A 2 39.70 -26.31 -0.79
C ALA A 2 38.58 -26.36 -1.83
N GLN A 3 37.34 -26.53 -1.38
CA GLN A 3 36.16 -26.48 -2.22
C GLN A 3 36.08 -25.06 -2.79
N THR A 4 36.31 -24.90 -4.09
CA THR A 4 36.12 -23.63 -4.77
C THR A 4 34.63 -23.32 -4.67
N ALA A 5 34.26 -22.33 -3.86
CA ALA A 5 32.87 -21.89 -3.77
C ALA A 5 32.44 -21.45 -5.17
N ALA A 6 31.54 -22.21 -5.79
CA ALA A 6 30.93 -21.80 -7.05
C ALA A 6 30.23 -20.46 -6.80
N PHE A 7 30.50 -19.46 -7.65
CA PHE A 7 29.76 -18.21 -7.58
C PHE A 7 28.30 -18.50 -7.94
N PRO A 8 27.33 -17.93 -7.20
CA PRO A 8 25.92 -18.18 -7.49
C PRO A 8 25.55 -17.69 -8.90
N THR A 9 24.77 -18.48 -9.63
CA THR A 9 24.21 -18.09 -10.93
C THR A 9 23.29 -16.89 -10.76
N VAL A 10 23.55 -15.82 -11.51
CA VAL A 10 22.73 -14.59 -11.47
C VAL A 10 21.74 -14.60 -12.63
N HIS A 11 20.46 -14.75 -12.29
CA HIS A 11 19.33 -14.65 -13.20
C HIS A 11 18.95 -13.18 -13.42
N ARG A 12 18.39 -12.87 -14.59
CA ARG A 12 18.05 -11.51 -14.99
C ARG A 12 16.71 -11.49 -15.69
N SER A 13 15.90 -10.49 -15.35
CA SER A 13 14.65 -10.22 -16.05
C SER A 13 14.54 -8.72 -16.36
N GLU A 14 13.91 -8.39 -17.48
CA GLU A 14 13.70 -7.02 -17.94
C GLU A 14 12.28 -6.91 -18.53
N HIS A 15 11.53 -5.92 -18.04
CA HIS A 15 10.20 -5.59 -18.54
C HIS A 15 10.18 -4.13 -18.97
N THR A 16 9.50 -3.85 -20.06
CA THR A 16 9.45 -2.52 -20.65
C THR A 16 8.03 -2.17 -21.04
N VAL A 17 7.62 -0.92 -20.81
CA VAL A 17 6.38 -0.34 -21.33
C VAL A 17 6.65 1.07 -21.84
N THR A 18 5.96 1.49 -22.90
CA THR A 18 5.98 2.87 -23.38
C THR A 18 4.66 3.54 -23.04
N VAL A 19 4.72 4.74 -22.48
CA VAL A 19 3.54 5.49 -22.03
C VAL A 19 3.61 6.94 -22.50
N ALA A 20 2.46 7.53 -22.82
CA ALA A 20 2.33 8.92 -23.25
C ALA A 20 2.28 9.88 -22.05
N ALA A 21 3.31 9.89 -21.21
CA ALA A 21 3.44 10.81 -20.09
C ALA A 21 4.90 11.24 -19.85
N PRO A 22 5.13 12.42 -19.22
CA PRO A 22 6.48 12.91 -18.93
C PRO A 22 7.25 11.98 -17.97
N ALA A 23 8.51 11.71 -18.30
CA ALA A 23 9.36 10.78 -17.56
C ALA A 23 9.58 11.20 -16.10
N GLU A 24 9.62 12.51 -15.83
CA GLU A 24 9.77 13.10 -14.51
C GLU A 24 8.59 12.78 -13.59
N ALA A 25 7.36 12.80 -14.11
CA ALA A 25 6.16 12.50 -13.33
C ALA A 25 6.11 11.03 -12.91
N LEU A 26 6.43 10.13 -13.85
CA LEU A 26 6.49 8.68 -13.62
C LEU A 26 7.64 8.31 -12.68
N TYR A 27 8.80 8.95 -12.86
CA TYR A 27 9.92 8.82 -11.94
C TYR A 27 9.54 9.28 -10.53
N ALA A 28 8.87 10.42 -10.39
CA ALA A 28 8.47 10.95 -9.09
C ALA A 28 7.52 9.99 -8.35
N LEU A 29 6.59 9.36 -9.07
CA LEU A 29 5.68 8.35 -8.52
C LEU A 29 6.42 7.09 -8.03
N VAL A 30 7.37 6.56 -8.82
CA VAL A 30 8.19 5.43 -8.38
C VAL A 30 9.18 5.82 -7.27
N ALA A 31 9.66 7.06 -7.27
CA ALA A 31 10.51 7.60 -6.22
C ALA A 31 9.77 7.72 -4.87
N ASP A 32 8.46 8.03 -4.88
CA ASP A 32 7.66 8.18 -3.67
C ASP A 32 6.96 6.88 -3.26
N VAL A 33 7.66 6.04 -2.50
CA VAL A 33 7.13 4.76 -2.00
C VAL A 33 5.94 4.89 -1.07
N THR A 34 5.66 6.08 -0.54
CA THR A 34 4.51 6.28 0.35
C THR A 34 3.16 6.18 -0.39
N ARG A 35 3.19 6.37 -1.71
CA ARG A 35 2.02 6.26 -2.60
C ARG A 35 1.80 4.86 -3.16
N TRP A 36 2.83 4.01 -3.12
CA TRP A 36 2.80 2.68 -3.73
C TRP A 36 1.64 1.81 -3.25
N PRO A 37 1.26 1.80 -1.96
CA PRO A 37 0.11 1.01 -1.52
C PRO A 37 -1.22 1.36 -2.22
N ALA A 38 -1.40 2.59 -2.69
CA ALA A 38 -2.58 2.99 -3.44
C ALA A 38 -2.44 2.80 -4.96
N VAL A 39 -1.22 2.64 -5.47
CA VAL A 39 -0.94 2.65 -6.92
C VAL A 39 -0.56 1.27 -7.43
N PHE A 40 0.39 0.60 -6.78
CA PHE A 40 0.85 -0.72 -7.18
C PHE A 40 0.04 -1.78 -6.48
N GLU A 41 -0.86 -2.43 -7.24
CA GLU A 41 -1.73 -3.52 -6.78
C GLU A 41 -1.04 -4.48 -5.79
N PRO A 42 0.19 -4.98 -6.04
CA PRO A 42 0.82 -5.94 -5.14
C PRO A 42 1.28 -5.31 -3.81
N THR A 43 1.65 -4.04 -3.78
CA THR A 43 2.17 -3.40 -2.57
C THR A 43 1.04 -3.16 -1.56
N VAL A 44 1.12 -3.78 -0.39
CA VAL A 44 0.16 -3.62 0.72
C VAL A 44 0.55 -2.45 1.63
N HIS A 45 1.83 -2.35 1.99
CA HIS A 45 2.33 -1.28 2.86
C HIS A 45 3.82 -1.03 2.65
N VAL A 46 4.25 0.21 2.90
CA VAL A 46 5.67 0.59 2.95
C VAL A 46 5.91 1.42 4.21
N ARG A 47 6.96 1.06 4.96
CA ARG A 47 7.40 1.78 6.16
C ARG A 47 8.85 2.23 6.00
N HIS A 48 9.09 3.54 5.95
CA HIS A 48 10.45 4.07 5.94
C HIS A 48 11.19 3.74 7.24
N LEU A 49 12.43 3.28 7.08
CA LEU A 49 13.37 3.05 8.18
C LEU A 49 14.39 4.19 8.28
N ALA A 50 14.86 4.68 7.13
CA ALA A 50 15.81 5.79 7.06
C ALA A 50 15.74 6.47 5.68
N ARG A 51 16.00 7.78 5.65
CA ARG A 51 16.17 8.56 4.42
C ARG A 51 17.30 9.56 4.59
N GLU A 52 18.29 9.47 3.72
CA GLU A 52 19.50 10.29 3.76
C GLU A 52 19.83 10.76 2.34
N GLY A 53 19.47 12.01 2.03
CA GLY A 53 19.65 12.59 0.71
C GLY A 53 18.98 11.76 -0.39
N ARG A 54 19.79 11.05 -1.18
CA ARG A 54 19.35 10.21 -2.31
C ARG A 54 19.23 8.72 -1.97
N THR A 55 19.56 8.33 -0.75
CA THR A 55 19.45 6.95 -0.29
C THR A 55 18.27 6.83 0.64
N GLU A 56 17.54 5.73 0.56
CA GLU A 56 16.53 5.38 1.53
C GLU A 56 16.51 3.88 1.81
N ARG A 57 15.97 3.54 2.97
CA ARG A 57 15.73 2.18 3.44
C ARG A 57 14.29 2.10 3.93
N PHE A 58 13.58 1.05 3.54
CA PHE A 58 12.21 0.81 3.98
C PHE A 58 11.91 -0.69 4.09
N GLU A 59 10.91 -1.01 4.90
CA GLU A 59 10.23 -2.30 4.87
C GLU A 59 9.04 -2.21 3.92
N ILE A 60 8.80 -3.27 3.17
CA ILE A 60 7.67 -3.38 2.25
C ILE A 60 6.97 -4.71 2.47
N TRP A 61 5.64 -4.66 2.46
CA TRP A 61 4.74 -5.80 2.44
C TRP A 61 4.04 -5.82 1.10
N ALA A 62 4.07 -6.95 0.42
CA ALA A 62 3.45 -7.10 -0.89
C ALA A 62 2.82 -8.48 -1.04
N GLU A 63 1.72 -8.54 -1.78
CA GLU A 63 1.10 -9.79 -2.20
C GLU A 63 1.96 -10.46 -3.27
N VAL A 64 2.46 -11.65 -2.96
CA VAL A 64 3.25 -12.49 -3.86
C VAL A 64 2.62 -13.88 -3.85
N ASN A 65 2.13 -14.33 -5.00
CA ASN A 65 1.48 -15.64 -5.16
C ASN A 65 0.28 -15.88 -4.23
N GLY A 66 -0.46 -14.83 -3.89
CA GLY A 66 -1.65 -14.91 -3.02
C GLY A 66 -1.36 -14.84 -1.52
N GLU A 67 -0.09 -14.74 -1.13
CA GLU A 67 0.36 -14.55 0.25
C GLU A 67 1.00 -13.18 0.43
N VAL A 68 0.98 -12.61 1.63
CA VAL A 68 1.70 -11.36 1.90
C VAL A 68 3.13 -11.69 2.33
N ALA A 69 4.08 -11.38 1.46
CA ALA A 69 5.51 -11.44 1.78
C ALA A 69 6.02 -10.07 2.26
N HIS A 70 7.10 -10.06 3.03
CA HIS A 70 7.75 -8.82 3.45
C HIS A 70 9.27 -8.90 3.42
N TRP A 71 9.90 -7.77 3.12
CA TRP A 71 11.36 -7.65 3.08
C TRP A 71 11.82 -6.20 3.32
N ARG A 72 13.12 -6.04 3.57
CA ARG A 72 13.80 -4.74 3.64
C ARG A 72 14.43 -4.41 2.31
N SER A 73 14.23 -3.18 1.84
CA SER A 73 14.81 -2.67 0.60
C SER A 73 15.65 -1.44 0.87
N ARG A 74 16.79 -1.33 0.19
CA ARG A 74 17.60 -0.11 0.10
C ARG A 74 17.56 0.40 -1.33
N ARG A 75 17.30 1.69 -1.50
CA ARG A 75 17.27 2.35 -2.82
C ARG A 75 18.24 3.52 -2.90
N VAL A 76 18.68 3.80 -4.12
CA VAL A 76 19.39 5.03 -4.48
C VAL A 76 18.65 5.69 -5.64
N LEU A 77 18.25 6.93 -5.41
CA LEU A 77 17.47 7.77 -6.32
C LEU A 77 18.39 8.71 -7.11
N ASP A 78 18.32 8.67 -8.43
CA ASP A 78 19.00 9.60 -9.32
C ASP A 78 18.00 10.38 -10.20
N PRO A 79 17.50 11.53 -9.72
CA PRO A 79 16.51 12.31 -10.47
C PRO A 79 17.10 12.95 -11.73
N ARG A 80 18.44 13.05 -11.85
CA ARG A 80 19.06 13.59 -13.08
C ARG A 80 19.04 12.56 -14.20
N ARG A 81 19.31 11.29 -13.84
CA ARG A 81 19.28 10.17 -14.79
C ARG A 81 17.91 9.52 -14.93
N LEU A 82 16.93 9.95 -14.13
CA LEU A 82 15.63 9.31 -13.97
C LEU A 82 15.79 7.80 -13.74
N TYR A 83 16.59 7.48 -12.73
CA TYR A 83 16.94 6.10 -12.40
C TYR A 83 16.79 5.86 -10.90
N VAL A 84 16.18 4.73 -10.53
CA VAL A 84 16.12 4.25 -9.15
C VAL A 84 16.74 2.87 -9.12
N SER A 85 17.84 2.70 -8.40
CA SER A 85 18.34 1.36 -8.09
C SER A 85 17.75 0.86 -6.78
N PHE A 86 17.49 -0.44 -6.70
CA PHE A 86 17.03 -1.08 -5.47
C PHE A 86 17.76 -2.39 -5.22
N ARG A 87 17.83 -2.78 -3.94
CA ARG A 87 18.36 -4.07 -3.49
C ARG A 87 17.64 -4.49 -2.22
N GLN A 88 17.20 -5.74 -2.17
CA GLN A 88 16.73 -6.34 -0.93
C GLN A 88 17.91 -6.52 0.02
N GLU A 89 17.81 -6.00 1.25
CA GLU A 89 18.85 -6.16 2.28
C GLU A 89 18.82 -7.56 2.88
N HIS A 90 17.62 -8.14 2.98
CA HIS A 90 17.39 -9.48 3.50
C HIS A 90 16.39 -10.18 2.57
N SER A 91 16.87 -11.19 1.84
CA SER A 91 16.01 -12.11 1.09
C SER A 91 15.73 -13.35 1.95
N ARG A 92 14.61 -14.02 1.67
CA ARG A 92 14.24 -15.30 2.31
C ARG A 92 14.40 -16.42 1.29
N PRO A 93 14.89 -17.61 1.70
CA PRO A 93 14.89 -18.79 0.83
C PRO A 93 13.52 -18.99 0.16
N PRO A 94 13.49 -19.34 -1.14
CA PRO A 94 14.63 -19.79 -1.93
C PRO A 94 15.47 -18.66 -2.56
N VAL A 95 15.05 -17.39 -2.46
CA VAL A 95 15.79 -16.24 -3.02
C VAL A 95 16.94 -15.88 -2.08
N THR A 96 18.18 -15.87 -2.60
CA THR A 96 19.37 -15.50 -1.82
C THR A 96 19.82 -14.06 -2.06
N SER A 97 19.45 -13.47 -3.20
CA SER A 97 19.59 -12.04 -3.44
C SER A 97 18.55 -11.56 -4.44
N MET A 98 18.15 -10.30 -4.30
CA MET A 98 17.26 -9.61 -5.24
C MET A 98 17.68 -8.15 -5.34
N SER A 99 17.88 -7.67 -6.56
CA SER A 99 18.22 -6.27 -6.85
C SER A 99 17.72 -5.87 -8.22
N GLY A 100 17.71 -4.59 -8.51
CA GLY A 100 17.19 -4.12 -9.78
C GLY A 100 17.29 -2.63 -9.96
N GLY A 101 16.58 -2.15 -10.97
CA GLY A 101 16.43 -0.73 -11.17
C GLY A 101 15.29 -0.37 -12.11
N TRP A 102 14.75 0.81 -11.86
CA TRP A 102 13.79 1.50 -12.72
C TRP A 102 14.53 2.56 -13.52
N LEU A 103 14.34 2.58 -14.82
CA LEU A 103 14.87 3.60 -15.72
C LEU A 103 13.71 4.21 -16.52
N PHE A 104 13.64 5.54 -16.57
CA PHE A 104 12.65 6.26 -17.36
C PHE A 104 13.36 7.01 -18.48
N ARG A 105 13.27 6.49 -19.70
CA ARG A 105 13.87 7.10 -20.89
C ARG A 105 12.85 8.01 -21.56
N ARG A 106 13.23 9.27 -21.78
CA ARG A 106 12.43 10.20 -22.58
C ARG A 106 12.46 9.77 -24.04
N LEU A 107 11.30 9.81 -24.69
CA LEU A 107 11.14 9.58 -26.11
C LEU A 107 10.96 10.92 -26.85
N ASP A 108 11.24 10.93 -28.15
CA ASP A 108 11.21 12.15 -28.97
C ASP A 108 9.80 12.74 -29.13
N ASP A 109 8.76 11.90 -28.96
CA ASP A 109 7.34 12.29 -29.02
C ASP A 109 6.81 12.84 -27.69
N GLY A 110 7.67 13.00 -26.68
CA GLY A 110 7.30 13.43 -25.33
C GLY A 110 6.80 12.30 -24.43
N GLY A 111 6.74 11.06 -24.93
CA GLY A 111 6.46 9.86 -24.15
C GLY A 111 7.65 9.38 -23.32
N THR A 112 7.44 8.29 -22.61
CA THR A 112 8.45 7.64 -21.75
C THR A 112 8.49 6.14 -21.99
N GLU A 113 9.68 5.60 -22.23
CA GLU A 113 9.95 4.17 -22.10
C GLU A 113 10.39 3.89 -20.65
N ILE A 114 9.59 3.10 -19.93
CA ILE A 114 9.88 2.65 -18.57
C ILE A 114 10.50 1.26 -18.65
N VAL A 115 11.71 1.11 -18.13
CA VAL A 115 12.44 -0.17 -18.08
C VAL A 115 12.61 -0.59 -16.62
N LEU A 116 12.02 -1.73 -16.25
CA LEU A 116 12.18 -2.37 -14.96
C LEU A 116 13.09 -3.58 -15.10
N ARG A 117 14.19 -3.60 -14.35
CA ARG A 117 15.17 -4.69 -14.37
C ARG A 117 15.24 -5.37 -13.02
N HIS A 118 15.36 -6.69 -13.05
CA HIS A 118 15.63 -7.52 -11.90
C HIS A 118 16.88 -8.36 -12.10
N ARG A 119 17.59 -8.61 -10.99
CA ARG A 119 18.70 -9.54 -10.87
C ARG A 119 18.54 -10.30 -9.57
N PHE A 120 18.51 -11.62 -9.65
CA PHE A 120 18.32 -12.45 -8.47
C PHE A 120 19.20 -13.71 -8.52
N THR A 121 19.38 -14.30 -7.35
CA THR A 121 20.04 -15.59 -7.16
C THR A 121 19.15 -16.48 -6.30
N VAL A 122 19.24 -17.79 -6.51
CA VAL A 122 18.44 -18.81 -5.80
C VAL A 122 19.37 -19.78 -5.11
N VAL A 123 18.93 -20.37 -3.99
CA VAL A 123 19.67 -21.43 -3.29
C VAL A 123 19.92 -22.59 -4.26
N ASP A 124 21.18 -23.04 -4.34
CA ASP A 124 21.65 -24.16 -5.16
C ASP A 124 21.32 -24.08 -6.67
N ASP A 125 20.93 -22.88 -7.15
CA ASP A 125 20.45 -22.67 -8.51
C ASP A 125 19.32 -23.64 -8.92
N ASP A 126 18.45 -24.01 -7.96
CA ASP A 126 17.34 -24.95 -8.21
C ASP A 126 16.43 -24.46 -9.35
N PRO A 127 16.36 -25.18 -10.49
CA PRO A 127 15.60 -24.74 -11.66
C PRO A 127 14.12 -24.50 -11.38
N VAL A 128 13.53 -25.27 -10.45
CA VAL A 128 12.11 -25.12 -10.08
C VAL A 128 11.89 -23.81 -9.33
N ALA A 129 12.75 -23.51 -8.35
CA ALA A 129 12.70 -22.26 -7.62
C ALA A 129 13.02 -21.05 -8.51
N VAL A 130 13.97 -21.16 -9.44
CA VAL A 130 14.27 -20.12 -10.45
C VAL A 130 13.02 -19.81 -11.26
N SER A 131 12.40 -20.82 -11.88
CA SER A 131 11.19 -20.65 -12.69
C SER A 131 10.04 -19.99 -11.91
N ARG A 132 9.83 -20.39 -10.65
CA ARG A 132 8.82 -19.75 -9.78
C ARG A 132 9.10 -18.27 -9.49
N VAL A 133 10.37 -17.90 -9.30
CA VAL A 133 10.77 -16.50 -9.08
C VAL A 133 10.60 -15.70 -10.36
N GLU A 134 10.97 -16.24 -11.52
CA GLU A 134 10.77 -15.58 -12.83
C GLU A 134 9.28 -15.32 -13.09
N GLU A 135 8.43 -16.32 -12.90
CA GLU A 135 6.99 -16.17 -13.06
C GLU A 135 6.38 -15.11 -12.11
N ALA A 136 6.85 -15.08 -10.85
CA ALA A 136 6.41 -14.08 -9.89
C ALA A 136 6.86 -12.67 -10.28
N LEU A 137 8.11 -12.53 -10.75
CA LEU A 137 8.64 -11.27 -11.26
C LEU A 137 7.89 -10.80 -12.51
N ASP A 138 7.59 -11.69 -13.44
CA ASP A 138 6.86 -11.36 -14.67
C ASP A 138 5.45 -10.84 -14.36
N ARG A 139 4.71 -11.55 -13.49
CA ARG A 139 3.37 -11.12 -13.05
C ARG A 139 3.41 -9.78 -12.32
N ASN A 140 4.32 -9.62 -11.36
CA ASN A 140 4.40 -8.41 -10.54
C ASN A 140 4.84 -7.19 -11.37
N SER A 141 5.86 -7.37 -12.21
CA SER A 141 6.39 -6.31 -13.07
C SER A 141 5.36 -5.84 -14.08
N ALA A 142 4.59 -6.77 -14.68
CA ALA A 142 3.50 -6.42 -15.58
C ALA A 142 2.40 -5.60 -14.88
N ARG A 143 2.02 -5.96 -13.64
CA ARG A 143 1.04 -5.20 -12.84
C ARG A 143 1.56 -3.81 -12.45
N GLU A 144 2.81 -3.71 -12.01
CA GLU A 144 3.40 -2.41 -11.64
C GLU A 144 3.53 -1.47 -12.84
N LEU A 145 4.03 -1.96 -13.98
CA LEU A 145 4.12 -1.18 -15.21
C LEU A 145 2.73 -0.82 -15.76
N GLY A 146 1.78 -1.75 -15.70
CA GLY A 146 0.39 -1.51 -16.10
C GLY A 146 -0.28 -0.43 -15.25
N ALA A 147 -0.03 -0.39 -13.94
CA ALA A 147 -0.55 0.67 -13.08
C ALA A 147 0.01 2.07 -13.44
N LEU A 148 1.31 2.15 -13.80
CA LEU A 148 1.90 3.40 -14.29
C LEU A 148 1.27 3.83 -15.62
N ALA A 149 1.08 2.89 -16.55
CA ALA A 149 0.45 3.15 -17.83
C ALA A 149 -0.99 3.63 -17.66
N ALA A 150 -1.79 2.93 -16.85
CA ALA A 150 -3.17 3.30 -16.59
C ALA A 150 -3.31 4.72 -16.01
N LEU A 151 -2.45 5.10 -15.05
CA LEU A 151 -2.44 6.46 -14.52
C LEU A 151 -2.03 7.50 -15.58
N ALA A 152 -1.03 7.20 -16.40
CA ALA A 152 -0.58 8.07 -17.48
C ALA A 152 -1.67 8.30 -18.53
N GLU A 153 -2.40 7.25 -18.90
CA GLU A 153 -3.45 7.28 -19.94
C GLU A 153 -4.67 8.10 -19.55
N THR A 154 -4.85 8.42 -18.26
CA THR A 154 -5.94 9.31 -17.81
C THR A 154 -5.81 10.75 -18.33
N GLY A 155 -4.60 11.18 -18.71
CA GLY A 155 -4.31 12.57 -19.08
C GLY A 155 -4.29 13.57 -17.91
N HIS A 156 -4.52 13.12 -16.68
CA HIS A 156 -4.43 13.95 -15.47
C HIS A 156 -3.05 13.90 -14.84
N ALA A 157 -2.67 14.95 -14.10
CA ALA A 157 -1.45 14.91 -13.32
C ALA A 157 -1.58 13.87 -12.19
N VAL A 158 -0.51 13.12 -11.93
CA VAL A 158 -0.49 12.09 -10.88
C VAL A 158 -0.88 12.65 -9.50
N ASP A 159 -0.46 13.88 -9.18
CA ASP A 159 -0.79 14.54 -7.90
C ASP A 159 -2.29 14.88 -7.76
N ASP A 160 -3.00 15.02 -8.89
CA ASP A 160 -4.45 15.24 -8.89
C ASP A 160 -5.22 13.93 -8.70
N LEU A 161 -4.63 12.79 -9.09
CA LEU A 161 -5.25 11.48 -8.95
C LEU A 161 -4.88 10.77 -7.66
N VAL A 162 -3.64 10.94 -7.18
CA VAL A 162 -3.08 10.19 -6.06
C VAL A 162 -2.75 11.14 -4.93
N PHE A 163 -3.47 11.02 -3.82
CA PHE A 163 -3.30 11.91 -2.67
C PHE A 163 -3.58 11.21 -1.35
N SER A 164 -3.08 11.81 -0.27
CA SER A 164 -3.25 11.33 1.09
C SER A 164 -3.86 12.41 1.96
N PHE A 165 -4.58 11.99 2.99
CA PHE A 165 -5.09 12.86 4.05
C PHE A 165 -5.21 12.08 5.35
N THR A 166 -5.31 12.82 6.45
CA THR A 166 -5.24 12.27 7.78
C THR A 166 -6.25 12.95 8.70
N ASP A 167 -6.86 12.17 9.57
CA ASP A 167 -7.70 12.63 10.67
C ASP A 167 -7.12 12.10 12.00
N THR A 168 -7.04 12.96 13.01
CA THR A 168 -6.48 12.63 14.34
C THR A 168 -7.48 12.99 15.43
N ILE A 169 -7.67 12.09 16.40
CA ILE A 169 -8.47 12.36 17.59
C ILE A 169 -7.64 12.15 18.86
N PRO A 170 -7.87 12.96 19.92
CA PRO A 170 -7.31 12.69 21.23
C PRO A 170 -7.95 11.45 21.84
N LEU A 171 -7.15 10.65 22.55
CA LEU A 171 -7.60 9.52 23.35
C LEU A 171 -7.55 9.90 24.84
N GLN A 172 -8.43 9.30 25.65
CA GLN A 172 -8.59 9.66 27.06
C GLN A 172 -8.27 8.47 27.97
N GLY A 173 -7.40 8.69 28.97
CA GLY A 173 -7.06 7.70 29.99
C GLY A 173 -5.75 6.96 29.74
N ALA A 174 -5.22 6.39 30.83
CA ALA A 174 -4.05 5.52 30.75
C ALA A 174 -4.42 4.22 30.01
N GLY A 175 -3.63 3.83 29.01
CA GLY A 175 -3.90 2.63 28.20
C GLY A 175 -4.78 2.85 26.97
N ALA A 176 -5.35 4.05 26.80
CA ALA A 176 -6.30 4.32 25.70
C ALA A 176 -5.74 4.07 24.29
N ALA A 177 -4.43 4.26 24.09
CA ALA A 177 -3.77 3.92 22.83
C ALA A 177 -3.79 2.40 22.54
N LEU A 178 -3.56 1.58 23.56
CA LEU A 178 -3.64 0.12 23.44
C LEU A 178 -5.08 -0.32 23.22
N ASP A 179 -6.04 0.24 23.96
CA ASP A 179 -7.46 -0.09 23.80
C ASP A 179 -7.95 0.25 22.39
N ALA A 180 -7.59 1.44 21.88
CA ALA A 180 -7.92 1.85 20.53
C ALA A 180 -7.24 0.96 19.48
N TYR A 181 -5.97 0.59 19.67
CA TYR A 181 -5.29 -0.37 18.82
C TYR A 181 -6.04 -1.70 18.79
N THR A 182 -6.34 -2.27 19.96
CA THR A 182 -7.03 -3.56 20.10
C THR A 182 -8.42 -3.52 19.49
N PHE A 183 -9.16 -2.41 19.61
CA PHE A 183 -10.45 -2.25 18.96
C PHE A 183 -10.36 -2.35 17.43
N ILE A 184 -9.34 -1.72 16.83
CA ILE A 184 -9.16 -1.74 15.37
C ILE A 184 -8.59 -3.08 14.89
N GLU A 185 -7.67 -3.67 15.66
CA GLU A 185 -7.07 -4.97 15.39
C GLU A 185 -8.11 -6.08 15.43
N ARG A 186 -8.96 -6.11 16.45
CA ARG A 186 -10.07 -7.07 16.65
C ARG A 186 -11.30 -6.77 15.81
N ALA A 187 -11.09 -6.64 14.50
CA ALA A 187 -12.15 -6.38 13.54
C ALA A 187 -13.18 -7.51 13.46
N ASP A 188 -12.84 -8.73 13.89
CA ASP A 188 -13.78 -9.84 14.05
C ASP A 188 -15.00 -9.46 14.91
N ARG A 189 -14.86 -8.47 15.79
CA ARG A 189 -15.93 -7.98 16.67
C ARG A 189 -16.70 -6.78 16.11
N TRP A 190 -16.33 -6.26 14.95
CA TRP A 190 -16.93 -5.02 14.44
C TRP A 190 -18.40 -5.17 14.10
N ALA A 191 -18.88 -6.35 13.70
CA ALA A 191 -20.32 -6.56 13.48
C ALA A 191 -21.16 -6.37 14.77
N ASP A 192 -20.57 -6.61 15.94
CA ASP A 192 -21.24 -6.41 17.24
C ASP A 192 -21.07 -4.98 17.77
N LEU A 193 -20.05 -4.25 17.30
CA LEU A 193 -19.59 -2.98 17.88
C LEU A 193 -19.87 -1.76 17.00
N LEU A 194 -19.99 -1.94 15.69
CA LEU A 194 -20.16 -0.87 14.71
C LEU A 194 -21.54 -1.01 14.05
N PRO A 195 -22.48 -0.08 14.27
CA PRO A 195 -23.85 -0.17 13.74
C PRO A 195 -23.95 -0.27 12.21
N HIS A 196 -22.91 0.15 11.50
CA HIS A 196 -22.86 0.15 10.03
C HIS A 196 -22.20 -1.10 9.44
N VAL A 197 -21.75 -2.06 10.27
CA VAL A 197 -21.09 -3.30 9.83
C VAL A 197 -22.06 -4.47 10.05
N ALA A 198 -22.50 -5.10 8.96
CA ALA A 198 -23.46 -6.21 9.01
C ALA A 198 -22.79 -7.59 9.13
N ARG A 199 -21.61 -7.75 8.53
CA ARG A 199 -20.85 -9.01 8.53
C ARG A 199 -19.36 -8.71 8.55
N VAL A 200 -18.60 -9.54 9.25
CA VAL A 200 -17.14 -9.60 9.17
C VAL A 200 -16.68 -11.03 9.01
N GLU A 201 -15.68 -11.22 8.15
CA GLU A 201 -14.85 -12.41 8.09
C GLU A 201 -13.38 -11.97 8.20
N LEU A 202 -12.72 -12.38 9.28
CA LEU A 202 -11.32 -12.05 9.55
C LEU A 202 -10.50 -13.34 9.61
N THR A 203 -9.42 -13.41 8.85
CA THR A 203 -8.43 -14.49 8.96
C THR A 203 -7.04 -13.92 9.20
N GLU A 204 -6.20 -14.67 9.91
CA GLU A 204 -4.83 -14.27 10.24
C GLU A 204 -3.88 -15.47 9.98
N PRO A 205 -3.46 -15.71 8.73
CA PRO A 205 -2.61 -16.85 8.38
C PRO A 205 -1.22 -16.79 9.06
N GLU A 206 -0.73 -15.57 9.33
CA GLU A 206 0.50 -15.34 10.08
C GLU A 206 0.27 -14.22 11.10
N PRO A 207 0.96 -14.23 12.27
CA PRO A 207 0.83 -13.18 13.27
C PRO A 207 1.06 -11.78 12.67
N GLY A 208 0.06 -10.91 12.78
CA GLY A 208 0.08 -9.55 12.27
C GLY A 208 -0.23 -9.40 10.78
N VAL A 209 -0.58 -10.47 10.06
CA VAL A 209 -1.03 -10.43 8.66
C VAL A 209 -2.47 -10.88 8.60
N GLN A 210 -3.38 -9.96 8.33
CA GLN A 210 -4.82 -10.21 8.37
C GLN A 210 -5.49 -10.00 7.02
N TRP A 211 -6.45 -10.86 6.71
CA TRP A 211 -7.42 -10.64 5.63
C TRP A 211 -8.76 -10.34 6.25
N LEU A 212 -9.27 -9.14 5.98
CA LEU A 212 -10.56 -8.67 6.45
C LEU A 212 -11.51 -8.51 5.26
N GLU A 213 -12.58 -9.29 5.26
CA GLU A 213 -13.76 -9.05 4.44
C GLU A 213 -14.91 -8.55 5.33
N MET A 214 -15.60 -7.50 4.91
CA MET A 214 -16.74 -6.98 5.66
C MET A 214 -17.82 -6.42 4.74
N ASP A 215 -19.06 -6.54 5.19
CA ASP A 215 -20.23 -5.92 4.57
C ASP A 215 -20.62 -4.69 5.39
N THR A 216 -20.63 -3.54 4.72
CA THR A 216 -21.05 -2.26 5.31
C THR A 216 -22.38 -1.83 4.75
N VAL A 217 -23.29 -1.38 5.61
CA VAL A 217 -24.61 -0.87 5.21
C VAL A 217 -24.55 0.65 5.16
N THR A 218 -24.78 1.21 3.98
CA THR A 218 -24.83 2.66 3.78
C THR A 218 -26.18 3.24 4.19
N ALA A 219 -26.27 4.56 4.30
CA ALA A 219 -27.48 5.25 4.76
C ALA A 219 -28.71 5.03 3.86
N ASP A 220 -28.50 4.65 2.59
CA ASP A 220 -29.53 4.28 1.63
C ASP A 220 -29.99 2.81 1.74
N GLY A 221 -29.44 2.05 2.69
CA GLY A 221 -29.75 0.64 2.94
C GLY A 221 -29.02 -0.34 2.04
N SER A 222 -28.18 0.12 1.10
CA SER A 222 -27.38 -0.78 0.26
C SER A 222 -26.20 -1.38 1.04
N ALA A 223 -25.86 -2.63 0.73
CA ALA A 223 -24.75 -3.34 1.34
C ALA A 223 -23.54 -3.34 0.40
N HIS A 224 -22.38 -2.97 0.92
CA HIS A 224 -21.11 -2.93 0.19
C HIS A 224 -20.12 -3.89 0.84
N THR A 225 -19.74 -4.94 0.10
CA THR A 225 -18.67 -5.86 0.51
C THR A 225 -17.31 -5.27 0.16
N THR A 226 -16.42 -5.22 1.15
CA THR A 226 -15.03 -4.80 0.96
C THR A 226 -14.10 -5.91 1.44
N ARG A 227 -12.98 -6.10 0.75
CA ARG A 227 -11.91 -7.02 1.15
C ARG A 227 -10.60 -6.27 1.25
N SER A 228 -9.85 -6.48 2.33
CA SER A 228 -8.58 -5.81 2.58
C SER A 228 -7.52 -6.73 3.17
N ALA A 229 -6.27 -6.52 2.76
CA ALA A 229 -5.10 -7.01 3.48
C ALA A 229 -4.75 -6.00 4.56
N ARG A 230 -4.41 -6.46 5.78
CA ARG A 230 -3.97 -5.61 6.89
C ARG A 230 -2.67 -6.12 7.48
N ILE A 231 -1.80 -5.19 7.85
CA ILE A 231 -0.52 -5.45 8.52
C ILE A 231 -0.57 -4.78 9.88
N CYS A 232 -0.53 -5.58 10.93
CA CYS A 232 -0.72 -5.17 12.31
C CYS A 232 0.61 -5.23 13.05
N ARG A 233 1.03 -4.10 13.62
CA ARG A 233 2.22 -4.00 14.46
C ARG A 233 1.81 -3.51 15.84
N ALA A 234 1.60 -4.45 16.76
CA ALA A 234 1.12 -4.13 18.09
C ALA A 234 2.16 -3.37 18.93
N PRO A 235 1.74 -2.39 19.75
CA PRO A 235 0.43 -1.71 19.78
C PRO A 235 0.42 -0.41 18.93
N GLU A 236 1.31 -0.29 17.96
CA GLU A 236 1.69 0.99 17.35
C GLU A 236 0.79 1.36 16.16
N TRP A 237 0.59 0.44 15.22
CA TRP A 237 -0.07 0.76 13.96
C TRP A 237 -0.67 -0.44 13.24
N ILE A 238 -1.66 -0.16 12.39
CA ILE A 238 -2.32 -1.12 11.51
C ILE A 238 -2.41 -0.48 10.12
N ALA A 239 -1.66 -1.00 9.16
CA ALA A 239 -1.78 -0.59 7.76
C ALA A 239 -2.79 -1.49 7.06
N TYR A 240 -3.49 -0.98 6.05
CA TYR A 240 -4.38 -1.79 5.22
C TYR A 240 -4.37 -1.34 3.77
N LYS A 241 -4.74 -2.28 2.89
CA LYS A 241 -5.00 -2.06 1.48
C LYS A 241 -6.30 -2.74 1.09
N GLN A 242 -7.18 -2.01 0.42
CA GLN A 242 -8.37 -2.60 -0.19
C GLN A 242 -7.96 -3.34 -1.47
N GLN A 243 -8.36 -4.61 -1.57
CA GLN A 243 -8.21 -5.40 -2.80
C GLN A 243 -9.31 -5.14 -3.80
N ARG A 244 -10.48 -4.71 -3.32
CA ARG A 244 -11.61 -4.28 -4.14
C ARG A 244 -12.00 -2.88 -3.69
N THR A 245 -11.90 -1.94 -4.62
CA THR A 245 -12.24 -0.54 -4.39
C THR A 245 -13.63 -0.21 -4.92
N PRO A 246 -14.33 0.75 -4.31
CA PRO A 246 -15.52 1.36 -4.91
C PRO A 246 -15.21 2.01 -6.27
N ARG A 247 -16.23 2.19 -7.11
CA ARG A 247 -16.10 2.67 -8.50
C ARG A 247 -15.32 3.98 -8.69
N LEU A 248 -15.33 4.87 -7.71
CA LEU A 248 -14.60 6.15 -7.77
C LEU A 248 -13.08 6.02 -7.55
N LEU A 249 -12.61 4.83 -7.16
CA LEU A 249 -11.23 4.58 -6.73
C LEU A 249 -10.60 3.48 -7.59
N SER A 250 -9.45 3.80 -8.18
CA SER A 250 -8.55 2.82 -8.79
C SER A 250 -7.64 2.15 -7.74
N GLY A 251 -7.49 2.77 -6.56
CA GLY A 251 -6.76 2.19 -5.44
C GLY A 251 -7.01 2.90 -4.11
N HIS A 252 -6.92 2.16 -3.01
CA HIS A 252 -7.09 2.70 -1.67
C HIS A 252 -6.29 1.89 -0.65
N SER A 253 -5.51 2.63 0.15
CA SER A 253 -4.79 2.13 1.30
C SER A 253 -4.94 3.10 2.46
N GLY A 254 -4.69 2.62 3.67
CA GLY A 254 -4.69 3.47 4.83
C GLY A 254 -3.84 2.92 5.96
N GLU A 255 -3.77 3.70 7.03
CA GLU A 255 -2.97 3.39 8.19
C GLU A 255 -3.62 3.99 9.44
N TRP A 256 -3.78 3.16 10.45
CA TRP A 256 -4.16 3.57 11.79
C TRP A 256 -2.89 3.62 12.64
N THR A 257 -2.63 4.73 13.33
CA THR A 257 -1.50 4.82 14.28
C THR A 257 -1.98 5.29 15.64
N PHE A 258 -1.37 4.77 16.70
CA PHE A 258 -1.70 5.09 18.08
C PHE A 258 -0.43 5.56 18.78
N THR A 259 -0.34 6.87 19.07
CA THR A 259 0.93 7.49 19.47
C THR A 259 0.76 8.33 20.72
N GLN A 260 1.78 8.34 21.57
CA GLN A 260 1.87 9.25 22.71
C GLN A 260 2.45 10.58 22.24
N THR A 261 1.72 11.67 22.47
CA THR A 261 2.20 13.05 22.25
C THR A 261 2.40 13.77 23.60
N PRO A 262 3.07 14.94 23.62
CA PRO A 262 3.15 15.77 24.83
C PRO A 262 1.78 16.14 25.42
N GLU A 263 0.75 16.28 24.58
CA GLU A 263 -0.62 16.64 24.97
C GLU A 263 -1.47 15.43 25.39
N GLY A 264 -1.02 14.21 25.11
CA GLY A 264 -1.74 12.97 25.41
C GLY A 264 -1.65 11.91 24.31
N PRO A 265 -2.22 10.72 24.52
CA PRO A 265 -2.32 9.72 23.46
C PRO A 265 -3.29 10.19 22.36
N VAL A 266 -2.95 9.92 21.10
CA VAL A 266 -3.79 10.21 19.94
C VAL A 266 -3.92 8.99 19.04
N ALA A 267 -5.09 8.84 18.42
CA ALA A 267 -5.31 7.91 17.31
C ALA A 267 -5.40 8.70 16.01
N THR A 268 -4.75 8.19 14.98
CA THR A 268 -4.67 8.85 13.68
C THR A 268 -5.07 7.85 12.59
N ALA A 269 -5.99 8.25 11.72
CA ALA A 269 -6.37 7.52 10.52
C ALA A 269 -5.85 8.26 9.29
N ARG A 270 -4.95 7.63 8.55
CA ARG A 270 -4.45 8.11 7.27
C ARG A 270 -5.09 7.31 6.14
N HIS A 271 -5.47 8.01 5.08
CA HIS A 271 -5.89 7.41 3.82
C HIS A 271 -4.94 7.83 2.71
N THR A 272 -4.72 6.96 1.75
CA THR A 272 -4.03 7.25 0.48
C THR A 272 -4.85 6.60 -0.63
N VAL A 273 -5.30 7.43 -1.55
CA VAL A 273 -6.25 7.05 -2.59
C VAL A 273 -5.67 7.33 -3.96
N ALA A 274 -6.03 6.50 -4.94
CA ALA A 274 -5.90 6.76 -6.36
C ALA A 274 -7.32 6.84 -6.95
N VAL A 275 -7.66 7.96 -7.57
CA VAL A 275 -8.98 8.19 -8.17
C VAL A 275 -9.07 7.43 -9.50
N ASP A 276 -10.24 6.89 -9.83
CA ASP A 276 -10.59 6.46 -11.20
C ASP A 276 -11.41 7.59 -11.87
N PRO A 277 -10.82 8.37 -12.81
CA PRO A 277 -11.55 9.42 -13.51
C PRO A 277 -12.79 8.92 -14.26
N GLY A 278 -12.76 7.68 -14.74
CA GLY A 278 -13.90 7.07 -15.43
C GLY A 278 -15.11 6.84 -14.53
N GLY A 279 -14.92 6.79 -13.21
CA GLY A 279 -15.99 6.65 -12.22
C GLY A 279 -16.61 7.96 -11.75
N ILE A 280 -16.03 9.13 -12.08
CA ILE A 280 -16.46 10.43 -11.51
C ILE A 280 -17.89 10.74 -11.88
N THR A 281 -18.20 10.79 -13.17
CA THR A 281 -19.53 11.19 -13.64
C THR A 281 -20.60 10.13 -13.35
N GLU A 282 -20.17 8.87 -13.24
CA GLU A 282 -21.03 7.74 -12.88
C GLU A 282 -21.49 7.82 -11.42
N VAL A 283 -20.58 8.17 -10.50
CA VAL A 283 -20.85 8.17 -9.06
C VAL A 283 -21.38 9.51 -8.57
N LEU A 284 -20.85 10.63 -9.08
CA LEU A 284 -21.12 11.98 -8.57
C LEU A 284 -22.04 12.81 -9.48
N GLY A 285 -22.38 12.28 -10.65
CA GLY A 285 -23.27 12.93 -11.61
C GLY A 285 -22.54 13.58 -12.79
N PRO A 286 -23.27 13.94 -13.86
CA PRO A 286 -22.70 14.26 -15.17
C PRO A 286 -21.78 15.48 -15.20
N ASP A 287 -21.98 16.44 -14.29
CA ASP A 287 -21.20 17.69 -14.23
C ASP A 287 -20.05 17.63 -13.22
N ALA A 288 -19.84 16.48 -12.56
CA ALA A 288 -18.83 16.35 -11.53
C ALA A 288 -17.40 16.36 -12.09
N THR A 289 -16.51 17.05 -11.38
CA THR A 289 -15.10 17.19 -11.74
C THR A 289 -14.20 16.31 -10.88
N LEU A 290 -12.92 16.21 -11.28
CA LEU A 290 -11.89 15.58 -10.44
C LEU A 290 -11.75 16.28 -9.07
N ALA A 291 -11.94 17.60 -9.01
CA ALA A 291 -11.91 18.33 -7.75
C ALA A 291 -13.07 17.92 -6.83
N ASP A 292 -14.27 17.75 -7.39
CA ASP A 292 -15.44 17.26 -6.65
C ASP A 292 -15.22 15.85 -6.13
N ALA A 293 -14.61 14.97 -6.95
CA ALA A 293 -14.23 13.62 -6.54
C ALA A 293 -13.24 13.61 -5.37
N ARG A 294 -12.22 14.48 -5.41
CA ARG A 294 -11.26 14.62 -4.30
C ARG A 294 -11.92 15.07 -3.01
N ALA A 295 -12.79 16.09 -3.09
CA ALA A 295 -13.53 16.59 -1.94
C ALA A 295 -14.46 15.53 -1.36
N TYR A 296 -15.23 14.86 -2.23
CA TYR A 296 -16.12 13.77 -1.83
C TYR A 296 -15.37 12.63 -1.12
N LEU A 297 -14.25 12.16 -1.69
CA LEU A 297 -13.46 11.08 -1.10
C LEU A 297 -12.85 11.48 0.25
N ARG A 298 -12.33 12.70 0.37
CA ARG A 298 -11.80 13.24 1.63
C ARG A 298 -12.87 13.21 2.74
N ASP A 299 -14.07 13.66 2.42
CA ASP A 299 -15.17 13.78 3.37
C ASP A 299 -15.80 12.43 3.71
N ALA A 300 -16.01 11.56 2.72
CA ALA A 300 -16.63 10.25 2.92
C ALA A 300 -15.72 9.33 3.74
N LEU A 301 -14.45 9.20 3.37
CA LEU A 301 -13.50 8.34 4.06
C LEU A 301 -13.13 8.91 5.44
N GLY A 302 -12.95 10.24 5.55
CA GLY A 302 -12.68 10.90 6.83
C GLY A 302 -13.83 10.74 7.82
N ARG A 303 -15.09 10.92 7.39
CA ARG A 303 -16.25 10.67 8.26
C ARG A 303 -16.32 9.22 8.73
N ASN A 304 -16.08 8.25 7.84
CA ASN A 304 -16.11 6.84 8.19
C ASN A 304 -15.02 6.49 9.22
N SER A 305 -13.78 6.91 8.98
CA SER A 305 -12.67 6.59 9.89
C SER A 305 -12.78 7.30 11.23
N LEU A 306 -13.24 8.56 11.26
CA LEU A 306 -13.54 9.27 12.50
C LEU A 306 -14.67 8.59 13.31
N ALA A 307 -15.71 8.07 12.65
CA ALA A 307 -16.77 7.32 13.34
C ALA A 307 -16.19 6.06 14.01
N THR A 308 -15.34 5.32 13.30
CA THR A 308 -14.67 4.13 13.86
C THR A 308 -13.76 4.48 15.05
N LEU A 309 -12.95 5.54 14.97
CA LEU A 309 -12.08 5.96 16.09
C LEU A 309 -12.86 6.45 17.31
N ARG A 310 -14.02 7.10 17.11
CA ARG A 310 -14.89 7.50 18.22
C ARG A 310 -15.45 6.27 18.94
N HIS A 311 -15.92 5.27 18.20
CA HIS A 311 -16.34 4.00 18.80
C HIS A 311 -15.19 3.29 19.52
N ALA A 312 -13.97 3.33 18.99
CA ALA A 312 -12.80 2.80 19.68
C ALA A 312 -12.53 3.48 21.03
N THR A 313 -12.80 4.79 21.12
CA THR A 313 -12.65 5.57 22.36
C THR A 313 -13.76 5.27 23.37
N GLU A 314 -14.99 5.08 22.89
CA GLU A 314 -16.16 4.77 23.73
C GLU A 314 -16.19 3.32 24.22
N ALA A 315 -15.64 2.38 23.44
CA ALA A 315 -15.60 0.96 23.75
C ALA A 315 -14.46 0.59 24.72
N ALA A 316 -13.49 1.48 24.94
CA ALA A 316 -12.47 1.29 25.97
C ALA A 316 -13.17 1.04 27.31
N PRO A 317 -12.81 -0.01 28.07
CA PRO A 317 -13.48 -0.31 29.33
C PRO A 317 -13.32 0.89 30.26
N GLY A 318 -14.39 1.67 30.40
CA GLY A 318 -14.45 2.73 31.37
C GLY A 318 -14.09 2.15 32.73
N VAL A 319 -13.30 2.90 33.49
CA VAL A 319 -13.18 2.78 34.94
C VAL A 319 -14.60 2.86 35.51
N GLN A 320 -15.30 1.73 35.54
CA GLN A 320 -16.52 1.57 36.30
C GLN A 320 -16.06 1.49 37.75
N GLY A 321 -16.28 2.60 38.44
CA GLY A 321 -15.80 2.81 39.80
C GLY A 321 -16.08 1.63 40.72
N ARG A 322 -15.03 1.23 41.42
CA ARG A 322 -15.07 0.79 42.81
C ARG A 322 -13.87 1.36 43.53
#